data_AF-A0AA36I8V9-F1
#
_entry.id   AF-A0AA36I8V9-F1
#
_cell.length_a   1.000
_cell.length_b   1.000
_cell.length_c   1.000
_cell.angle_alpha   90.00
_cell.angle_beta   90.00
_cell.angle_gamma   90.00
#
_symmetry.space_group_name_H-M   'P 1'
#
loop_
_entity.id
_entity.type
_entity.pdbx_description
1 polymer ?
#
loop_
_entity_poly.entity_id
_entity_poly.type
_entity_poly.pdbx_seq_one_letter_code
_entity_poly.pdbx_strand_id
1 'polypeptide(L)'
;MGGAFGRDDLSVLGNGGVIVMQSPKVCLLAKPAPPDADAQKFDCLAMLSDAQWQDFIGKLEKIVNRFWSETWQLIGFPVLLLAVVLAVLTIVDELFSFAMVPVFFLAAVSSLGARAFIVAQNSSLDAQIEAWCRELTMSTGGMVNVQYRTRYTGFCNLKIARTTRMLAFMPGVAVGVPAAPTTVEAQVA
;
A
#
# COMPACT_ATOMS: atom_id res chain seq x y z
N MET A 1 -14.94 -9.41 14.11
CA MET A 1 -13.76 -8.76 14.73
C MET A 1 -13.24 -7.68 13.77
N GLY A 2 -13.80 -6.48 13.83
CA GLY A 2 -13.30 -5.31 13.10
C GLY A 2 -12.37 -4.54 14.03
N GLY A 3 -11.06 -4.60 13.80
CA GLY A 3 -10.13 -3.73 14.50
C GLY A 3 -10.41 -2.30 14.07
N ALA A 4 -10.81 -1.44 15.01
CA ALA A 4 -10.91 -0.02 14.77
C ALA A 4 -9.58 0.50 14.20
N PHE A 5 -9.65 1.32 13.15
CA PHE A 5 -8.51 2.12 12.73
C PHE A 5 -8.12 3.04 13.89
N GLY A 6 -7.14 2.61 14.67
CA GLY A 6 -6.60 3.39 15.77
C GLY A 6 -6.08 4.71 15.20
N ARG A 7 -6.49 5.82 15.81
CA ARG A 7 -5.96 7.16 15.57
C ARG A 7 -4.42 7.19 15.68
N ASP A 8 -3.87 6.20 16.38
CA ASP A 8 -2.45 5.98 16.67
C ASP A 8 -1.61 5.65 15.42
N ASP A 9 -2.20 5.08 14.35
CA ASP A 9 -1.42 4.70 13.15
C ASP A 9 -1.06 5.89 12.26
N LEU A 10 -1.91 6.92 12.26
CA LEU A 10 -1.67 8.21 11.62
C LEU A 10 -0.91 9.16 12.55
N SER A 11 -0.76 8.79 13.82
CA SER A 11 0.03 9.57 14.75
C SER A 11 1.51 9.37 14.43
N VAL A 12 2.19 10.49 14.24
CA VAL A 12 3.63 10.58 14.09
C VAL A 12 4.11 11.39 15.27
N LEU A 13 5.12 10.90 15.98
CA LEU A 13 5.67 11.61 17.13
C LEU A 13 6.40 12.88 16.65
N GLY A 14 6.15 14.01 17.30
CA GLY A 14 6.83 15.29 17.04
C GLY A 14 6.39 16.02 15.76
N ASN A 15 7.29 16.82 15.19
CA ASN A 15 7.08 17.59 13.94
C ASN A 15 7.15 16.71 12.67
N GLY A 16 6.75 15.44 12.78
CA GLY A 16 6.74 14.50 11.68
C GLY A 16 5.52 14.66 10.77
N GLY A 17 5.55 13.96 9.63
CA GLY A 17 4.48 14.01 8.63
C GLY A 17 4.10 12.63 8.11
N VAL A 18 2.88 12.50 7.58
CA VAL A 18 2.44 11.29 6.88
C VAL A 18 2.01 11.64 5.47
N ILE A 19 2.51 10.91 4.49
CA ILE A 19 1.96 10.89 3.13
C ILE A 19 1.10 9.65 2.98
N VAL A 20 -0.20 9.85 2.77
CA VAL A 20 -1.16 8.77 2.58
C VAL A 20 -1.34 8.54 1.08
N MET A 21 -0.76 7.46 0.55
CA MET A 21 -0.92 7.08 -0.86
C MET A 21 -2.20 6.28 -1.10
N GLN A 22 -2.61 5.52 -0.09
CA GLN A 22 -3.85 4.74 -0.15
C GLN A 22 -4.55 4.76 1.20
N SER A 23 -5.72 5.39 1.21
CA SER A 23 -6.50 5.58 2.42
C SER A 23 -7.09 4.27 2.93
N PRO A 24 -7.06 4.04 4.25
CA PRO A 24 -7.69 2.88 4.86
C PRO A 24 -9.21 2.82 4.72
N LYS A 25 -9.85 3.97 4.45
CA LYS A 25 -11.31 4.10 4.33
C LYS A 25 -11.82 3.67 2.96
N VAL A 26 -10.93 3.56 1.98
CA VAL A 26 -11.29 3.19 0.61
C VAL A 26 -11.18 1.68 0.50
N CYS A 27 -12.32 1.01 0.55
CA CYS A 27 -12.44 -0.43 0.29
C CYS A 27 -12.23 -0.79 -1.19
N LEU A 28 -12.16 0.22 -2.07
CA LEU A 28 -11.99 0.02 -3.50
C LEU A 28 -10.54 -0.34 -3.82
N LEU A 29 -10.40 -1.32 -4.71
CA LEU A 29 -9.17 -1.83 -5.32
C LEU A 29 -8.51 -0.83 -6.28
N ALA A 30 -8.65 0.45 -5.97
CA ALA A 30 -8.05 1.54 -6.70
C ALA A 30 -6.53 1.47 -6.56
N LYS A 31 -5.87 1.81 -7.67
CA LYS A 31 -4.44 2.07 -7.68
C LYS A 31 -4.11 3.12 -6.60
N PRO A 32 -3.01 3.00 -5.85
CA PRO A 32 -2.59 4.05 -4.94
C PRO A 32 -2.44 5.37 -5.71
N ALA A 33 -2.84 6.48 -5.10
CA ALA A 33 -2.62 7.79 -5.68
C ALA A 33 -1.13 8.14 -5.54
N PRO A 34 -0.48 8.66 -6.59
CA PRO A 34 0.84 9.22 -6.43
C PRO A 34 0.76 10.39 -5.42
N PRO A 35 1.83 10.64 -4.64
CA PRO A 35 1.93 11.89 -3.92
C PRO A 35 1.83 13.06 -4.90
N ASP A 36 1.16 14.14 -4.51
CA ASP A 36 1.14 15.35 -5.32
C ASP A 36 2.57 15.81 -5.58
N ALA A 37 2.90 16.23 -6.81
CA ALA A 37 4.23 16.72 -7.16
C ALA A 37 4.62 17.95 -6.31
N ASP A 38 3.61 18.72 -5.89
CA ASP A 38 3.73 19.86 -4.99
C ASP A 38 3.61 19.50 -3.51
N ALA A 39 3.74 18.20 -3.15
CA ALA A 39 3.69 17.75 -1.77
C ALA A 39 4.71 18.54 -0.94
N GLN A 40 4.18 19.39 -0.06
CA GLN A 40 4.98 20.27 0.78
C GLN A 40 5.93 19.43 1.61
N LYS A 41 7.22 19.72 1.47
CA LYS A 41 8.28 19.10 2.25
C LYS A 41 8.07 19.41 3.72
N PHE A 42 8.08 18.38 4.56
CA PHE A 42 7.91 18.55 6.01
C PHE A 42 9.11 19.26 6.64
N ASP A 43 8.89 20.05 7.69
CA ASP A 43 9.95 20.80 8.37
C ASP A 43 11.05 19.88 8.94
N CYS A 44 10.70 18.67 9.38
CA CYS A 44 11.68 17.68 9.83
C CYS A 44 12.64 17.22 8.72
N LEU A 45 12.27 17.42 7.45
CA LEU A 45 13.09 17.11 6.28
C LEU A 45 13.90 18.31 5.79
N ALA A 46 13.94 19.43 6.52
CA ALA A 46 14.65 20.64 6.10
C ALA A 46 16.12 20.41 5.73
N MET A 47 16.75 19.35 6.28
CA MET A 47 18.13 18.97 5.96
C MET A 47 18.32 18.35 4.57
N LEU A 48 17.28 17.75 3.97
CA LEU A 48 17.36 17.27 2.58
C LEU A 48 17.40 18.49 1.67
N SER A 49 18.16 18.46 0.58
CA SER A 49 18.00 19.48 -0.45
C SER A 49 16.66 19.30 -1.17
N ASP A 50 16.13 20.37 -1.76
CA ASP A 50 14.89 20.27 -2.53
C ASP A 50 15.05 19.37 -3.76
N ALA A 51 16.26 19.30 -4.33
CA ALA A 51 16.59 18.37 -5.39
C ALA A 51 16.50 16.90 -4.93
N GLN A 52 17.00 16.58 -3.73
CA GLN A 52 16.88 15.23 -3.15
C GLN A 52 15.43 14.86 -2.84
N TRP A 53 14.65 15.83 -2.34
CA TRP A 53 13.23 15.64 -2.09
C TRP A 53 12.47 15.35 -3.39
N GLN A 54 12.69 16.16 -4.42
CA GLN A 54 12.03 15.99 -5.72
C GLN A 54 12.45 14.68 -6.41
N ASP A 55 13.72 14.26 -6.31
CA ASP A 55 14.16 12.95 -6.81
C ASP A 55 13.45 11.80 -6.07
N PHE A 56 13.32 11.89 -4.74
CA PHE A 56 12.58 10.90 -3.95
C PHE A 56 11.10 10.83 -4.34
N ILE A 57 10.43 11.98 -4.45
CA ILE A 57 9.01 12.05 -4.84
C ILE A 57 8.82 11.54 -6.28
N GLY A 58 9.69 11.89 -7.22
CA GLY A 58 9.62 11.41 -8.61
C GLY A 58 9.84 9.89 -8.72
N LYS A 59 10.76 9.32 -7.94
CA LYS A 59 10.94 7.86 -7.84
C LYS A 59 9.70 7.18 -7.27
N LEU A 60 9.13 7.76 -6.22
CA LEU A 60 7.93 7.25 -5.56
C LEU A 60 6.72 7.28 -6.52
N GLU A 61 6.49 8.41 -7.20
CA GLU A 61 5.46 8.55 -8.23
C GLU A 61 5.61 7.49 -9.32
N LYS A 62 6.83 7.28 -9.82
CA LYS A 62 7.12 6.28 -10.86
C LYS A 62 6.80 4.85 -10.41
N ILE A 63 7.07 4.50 -9.15
CA ILE A 63 6.70 3.19 -8.59
C ILE A 63 5.20 3.10 -8.35
N VAL A 64 4.59 4.12 -7.73
CA VAL A 64 3.14 4.17 -7.50
C VAL A 64 2.40 3.98 -8.83
N ASN A 65 2.94 4.56 -9.91
CA ASN A 65 2.38 4.38 -11.24
C ASN A 65 2.50 2.98 -11.83
N ARG A 66 3.37 2.12 -11.30
CA ARG A 66 3.50 0.70 -11.68
C ARG A 66 2.59 -0.23 -10.89
N PHE A 67 1.91 0.25 -9.85
CA PHE A 67 0.95 -0.59 -9.12
C PHE A 67 -0.18 -1.04 -10.04
N TRP A 68 -0.50 -2.32 -9.91
CA TRP A 68 -1.62 -2.94 -10.62
C TRP A 68 -2.90 -2.65 -9.86
N SER A 69 -3.91 -2.15 -10.57
CA SER A 69 -5.26 -1.99 -10.02
C SER A 69 -5.99 -3.32 -10.07
N GLU A 70 -6.55 -3.76 -8.94
CA GLU A 70 -7.38 -4.97 -8.92
C GLU A 70 -8.81 -4.68 -9.44
N THR A 71 -9.15 -3.42 -9.77
CA THR A 71 -10.42 -3.06 -10.42
C THR A 71 -10.60 -3.78 -11.76
N TRP A 72 -9.50 -4.01 -12.50
CA TRP A 72 -9.53 -4.79 -13.74
C TRP A 72 -9.99 -6.23 -13.53
N GLN A 73 -9.76 -6.81 -12.36
CA GLN A 73 -10.26 -8.15 -12.05
C GLN A 73 -11.73 -8.14 -11.65
N LEU A 74 -12.19 -7.10 -10.95
CA LEU A 74 -13.59 -6.97 -10.57
C LEU A 74 -14.51 -6.71 -11.78
N ILE A 75 -14.09 -5.87 -12.72
CA ILE A 75 -14.94 -5.45 -13.84
C ILE A 75 -14.54 -6.17 -15.13
N GLY A 76 -13.24 -6.21 -15.43
CA GLY A 76 -12.75 -6.79 -16.69
C GLY A 76 -12.98 -8.29 -16.76
N PHE A 77 -12.78 -9.02 -15.66
CA PHE A 77 -12.92 -10.47 -15.66
C PHE A 77 -14.37 -10.95 -15.89
N PRO A 78 -15.40 -10.45 -15.19
CA PRO A 78 -16.79 -10.83 -15.48
C PRO A 78 -17.25 -10.46 -16.89
N VAL A 79 -16.82 -9.31 -17.40
CA VAL A 79 -17.16 -8.89 -18.77
C VAL A 79 -16.52 -9.82 -19.80
N LEU A 80 -15.24 -10.16 -19.63
CA LEU A 80 -14.55 -11.10 -20.51
C LEU A 80 -15.15 -12.51 -20.41
N LEU A 81 -15.48 -12.97 -19.19
CA LEU A 81 -16.16 -14.24 -18.98
C LEU A 81 -17.52 -14.28 -19.70
N LEU A 82 -18.33 -13.23 -19.55
CA LEU A 82 -19.63 -13.14 -20.20
C LEU A 82 -19.48 -13.17 -21.72
N ALA A 83 -18.49 -12.46 -22.28
CA ALA A 83 -18.20 -12.49 -23.71
C ALA A 83 -17.81 -13.90 -24.21
N VAL A 84 -16.99 -14.62 -23.44
CA VAL A 84 -16.61 -16.01 -23.74
C VAL A 84 -17.83 -16.93 -23.68
N VAL A 85 -18.66 -16.82 -22.65
CA VAL A 85 -19.89 -17.61 -22.52
C VAL A 85 -20.80 -17.35 -23.73
N LEU A 86 -21.09 -16.09 -24.04
CA LEU A 86 -21.94 -15.72 -25.20
C LEU A 86 -21.37 -16.27 -26.52
N ALA A 87 -20.06 -16.18 -26.74
CA ALA A 87 -19.43 -16.75 -27.93
C ALA A 87 -19.60 -18.27 -28.02
N VAL A 88 -19.43 -18.98 -26.90
CA VAL A 88 -19.67 -20.45 -26.85
C VAL A 88 -21.13 -20.76 -27.12
N LEU A 89 -22.07 -20.00 -26.57
CA LEU A 89 -23.51 -20.20 -26.81
C LEU A 89 -23.88 -20.07 -28.29
N THR A 90 -23.23 -19.17 -29.04
CA THR A 90 -23.49 -19.01 -30.49
C THR A 90 -22.96 -20.15 -31.36
N ILE A 91 -22.03 -20.96 -30.84
CA ILE A 91 -21.37 -22.03 -31.62
C ILE A 91 -22.02 -23.39 -31.33
N VAL A 92 -22.65 -23.55 -30.16
CA VAL A 92 -22.98 -24.86 -29.61
C VAL A 92 -24.44 -24.92 -29.15
N ASP A 93 -25.38 -25.01 -30.10
CA ASP A 93 -26.83 -25.06 -29.81
C ASP A 93 -27.26 -26.33 -29.02
N GLU A 94 -26.52 -27.44 -29.09
CA GLU A 94 -26.96 -28.74 -28.52
C GLU A 94 -26.15 -29.30 -27.33
N LEU A 95 -25.01 -28.71 -26.95
CA LEU A 95 -24.10 -29.24 -25.90
C LEU A 95 -24.07 -28.36 -24.62
N PHE A 96 -25.15 -27.62 -24.40
CA PHE A 96 -25.27 -26.53 -23.44
C PHE A 96 -24.94 -26.92 -21.99
N SER A 97 -25.23 -28.15 -21.56
CA SER A 97 -25.06 -28.55 -20.16
C SER A 97 -23.68 -29.13 -19.82
N PHE A 98 -22.98 -29.77 -20.77
CA PHE A 98 -21.72 -30.46 -20.48
C PHE A 98 -20.49 -29.55 -20.66
N ALA A 99 -20.57 -28.57 -21.58
CA ALA A 99 -19.46 -27.65 -21.87
C ALA A 99 -19.37 -26.47 -20.87
N MET A 100 -20.47 -26.10 -20.20
CA MET A 100 -20.50 -24.94 -19.31
C MET A 100 -19.69 -25.14 -18.02
N VAL A 101 -19.75 -26.33 -17.41
CA VAL A 101 -19.03 -26.65 -16.17
C VAL A 101 -17.51 -26.41 -16.29
N PRO A 102 -16.79 -26.96 -17.29
CA PRO A 102 -15.36 -26.72 -17.43
C PRO A 102 -15.03 -25.25 -17.75
N VAL A 103 -15.88 -24.53 -18.48
CA VAL A 103 -15.68 -23.09 -18.76
C VAL A 103 -15.74 -22.26 -17.48
N PHE A 104 -16.76 -22.46 -16.65
CA PHE A 104 -16.87 -21.78 -15.36
C PHE A 104 -15.73 -22.16 -14.42
N PHE A 105 -15.29 -23.42 -14.42
CA PHE A 105 -14.15 -23.85 -13.61
C PHE A 105 -12.85 -23.16 -14.04
N LEU A 106 -12.53 -23.16 -15.35
CA LEU A 106 -11.36 -22.47 -15.89
C LEU A 106 -11.41 -20.95 -15.61
N ALA A 107 -12.60 -20.37 -15.68
CA ALA A 107 -12.79 -18.97 -15.33
C ALA A 107 -12.51 -18.71 -13.84
N ALA A 108 -13.06 -19.52 -12.95
CA ALA A 108 -12.82 -19.38 -11.51
C ALA A 108 -11.32 -19.50 -11.18
N VAL A 109 -10.64 -20.50 -11.75
CA VAL A 109 -9.21 -20.73 -11.53
C VAL A 109 -8.36 -19.58 -12.10
N SER A 110 -8.66 -19.11 -13.32
CA SER A 110 -7.92 -17.99 -13.93
C SER A 110 -8.15 -16.68 -13.18
N SER A 111 -9.35 -16.42 -12.67
CA SER A 111 -9.64 -15.25 -11.82
C SER A 111 -8.81 -15.26 -10.53
N LEU A 112 -8.76 -16.39 -9.82
CA LEU A 112 -7.96 -16.55 -8.62
C LEU A 112 -6.46 -16.43 -8.90
N GLY A 113 -5.99 -17.04 -9.98
CA GLY A 113 -4.59 -16.98 -10.41
C GLY A 113 -4.15 -15.56 -10.76
N ALA A 114 -4.97 -14.83 -11.52
CA ALA A 114 -4.72 -13.43 -11.83
C ALA A 114 -4.64 -12.60 -10.55
N ARG A 115 -5.54 -12.83 -9.57
CA ARG A 115 -5.54 -12.09 -8.30
C ARG A 115 -4.27 -12.34 -7.50
N ALA A 116 -3.87 -13.60 -7.36
CA ALA A 116 -2.62 -13.96 -6.71
C ALA A 116 -1.41 -13.29 -7.38
N PHE A 117 -1.39 -13.23 -8.71
CA PHE A 117 -0.34 -12.56 -9.47
C PHE A 117 -0.28 -11.05 -9.18
N ILE A 118 -1.41 -10.34 -9.21
CA ILE A 118 -1.46 -8.90 -8.91
C ILE A 118 -0.96 -8.63 -7.48
N VAL A 119 -1.41 -9.42 -6.50
CA VAL A 119 -0.98 -9.27 -5.11
C VAL A 119 0.53 -9.51 -4.98
N ALA A 120 1.07 -10.52 -5.66
CA ALA A 120 2.52 -10.80 -5.66
C ALA A 120 3.32 -9.64 -6.29
N GLN A 121 2.89 -9.11 -7.44
CA GLN A 121 3.55 -7.97 -8.09
C GLN A 121 3.53 -6.72 -7.20
N ASN A 122 2.37 -6.38 -6.64
CA ASN A 122 2.23 -5.23 -5.75
C ASN A 122 3.08 -5.40 -4.48
N SER A 123 3.21 -6.62 -3.94
CA SER A 123 4.07 -6.90 -2.79
C SER A 123 5.57 -6.69 -3.08
N SER A 124 6.01 -6.96 -4.31
CA SER A 124 7.38 -6.69 -4.74
C SER A 124 7.64 -5.18 -4.85
N LEU A 125 6.67 -4.42 -5.34
CA LEU A 125 6.75 -2.95 -5.37
C LEU A 125 6.76 -2.36 -3.96
N ASP A 126 5.95 -2.90 -3.05
CA ASP A 126 5.94 -2.51 -1.64
C ASP A 126 7.34 -2.70 -0.99
N ALA A 127 8.02 -3.81 -1.27
CA ALA A 127 9.37 -4.06 -0.78
C ALA A 127 10.42 -3.08 -1.35
N GLN A 128 10.25 -2.64 -2.60
CA GLN A 128 11.13 -1.63 -3.21
C GLN A 128 10.96 -0.26 -2.54
N ILE A 129 9.72 0.15 -2.25
CA ILE A 129 9.46 1.40 -1.51
C ILE A 129 10.09 1.33 -0.12
N GLU A 130 9.95 0.20 0.57
CA GLU A 130 10.55 0.01 1.90
C GLU A 130 12.08 0.12 1.86
N ALA A 131 12.73 -0.48 0.85
CA ALA A 131 14.17 -0.38 0.66
C ALA A 131 14.63 1.07 0.46
N TRP A 132 13.90 1.86 -0.34
CA TRP A 132 14.21 3.28 -0.56
C TRP A 132 13.98 4.15 0.69
N CYS A 133 12.96 3.84 1.49
CA CYS A 133 12.75 4.53 2.76
C CYS A 133 13.92 4.29 3.73
N ARG A 134 14.44 3.06 3.75
CA ARG A 134 15.62 2.71 4.54
C ARG A 134 16.87 3.43 4.02
N GLU A 135 17.07 3.47 2.70
CA GLU A 135 18.17 4.19 2.06
C GLU A 135 18.14 5.69 2.41
N LEU A 136 16.97 6.33 2.34
CA LEU A 136 16.79 7.74 2.71
C LEU A 136 17.06 8.01 4.20
N THR A 137 16.66 7.07 5.06
CA THR A 137 16.98 7.12 6.49
C THR A 137 18.49 7.01 6.74
N MET A 138 19.18 6.15 5.99
CA MET A 138 20.64 6.01 6.08
C MET A 138 21.37 7.25 5.53
N SER A 139 20.92 7.82 4.40
CA SER A 139 21.56 8.99 3.79
C SER A 139 21.46 10.24 4.65
N THR A 140 20.45 10.32 5.54
CA THR A 140 20.31 11.39 6.52
C THR A 140 21.04 11.13 7.82
N GLY A 141 21.85 10.07 7.91
CA GLY A 141 22.54 9.69 9.15
C GLY A 141 21.58 9.33 10.29
N GLY A 142 20.36 8.88 9.97
CA GLY A 142 19.32 8.57 10.94
C GLY A 142 18.63 9.80 11.55
N MET A 143 18.90 11.02 11.08
CA MET A 143 18.25 12.24 11.56
C MET A 143 16.77 12.31 11.21
N VAL A 144 16.33 11.63 10.14
CA VAL A 144 14.92 11.36 9.87
C VAL A 144 14.72 9.87 9.65
N ASN A 145 13.75 9.32 10.36
CA ASN A 145 13.31 7.93 10.21
C ASN A 145 12.10 7.91 9.27
N VAL A 146 12.32 7.41 8.05
CA VAL A 146 11.26 7.22 7.07
C VAL A 146 10.79 5.77 7.14
N GLN A 147 9.53 5.58 7.50
CA GLN A 147 8.92 4.26 7.57
C GLN A 147 7.81 4.11 6.56
N TYR A 148 7.93 3.10 5.72
CA TYR A 148 6.83 2.65 4.88
C TYR A 148 5.91 1.75 5.71
N ARG A 149 4.68 2.24 5.95
CA ARG A 149 3.66 1.52 6.72
C ARG A 149 2.63 0.95 5.75
N THR A 150 2.47 -0.37 5.81
CA THR A 150 1.43 -1.09 5.06
C THR A 150 0.54 -1.87 6.01
N ARG A 151 -0.78 -1.81 5.80
CA ARG A 151 -1.74 -2.51 6.67
C ARG A 151 -2.86 -3.16 5.86
N TYR A 152 -3.39 -4.24 6.42
CA TYR A 152 -4.56 -4.94 5.92
C TYR A 152 -5.85 -4.25 6.37
N THR A 153 -6.67 -3.77 5.43
CA THR A 153 -7.99 -3.17 5.75
C THR A 153 -9.10 -4.23 5.77
N GLY A 154 -9.01 -5.18 6.71
CA GLY A 154 -10.13 -6.06 7.11
C GLY A 154 -11.10 -6.53 6.00
N PHE A 155 -12.40 -6.57 6.34
CA PHE A 155 -13.51 -7.24 5.60
C PHE A 155 -13.63 -6.94 4.10
N CYS A 156 -13.04 -5.84 3.62
CA CYS A 156 -13.13 -5.44 2.22
C CYS A 156 -12.13 -6.16 1.30
N ASN A 157 -11.08 -6.79 1.84
CA ASN A 157 -10.04 -7.42 1.05
C ASN A 157 -9.51 -8.72 1.68
N LEU A 158 -8.96 -9.62 0.85
CA LEU A 158 -8.28 -10.83 1.35
C LEU A 158 -7.21 -10.40 2.36
N LYS A 159 -7.01 -11.16 3.43
CA LYS A 159 -6.00 -10.90 4.48
C LYS A 159 -4.56 -10.71 3.98
N ILE A 160 -4.30 -10.95 2.69
CA ILE A 160 -2.99 -10.85 2.02
C ILE A 160 -2.86 -9.55 1.22
N ALA A 161 -3.98 -8.88 0.90
CA ALA A 161 -3.97 -7.61 0.20
C ALA A 161 -3.75 -6.48 1.21
N ARG A 162 -2.50 -5.98 1.29
CA ARG A 162 -2.16 -4.76 2.01
C ARG A 162 -2.72 -3.58 1.22
N THR A 163 -3.68 -2.89 1.80
CA THR A 163 -4.54 -1.90 1.11
C THR A 163 -4.36 -0.51 1.69
N THR A 164 -3.86 -0.39 2.91
CA THR A 164 -3.34 0.88 3.41
C THR A 164 -1.87 0.97 3.04
N ARG A 165 -1.49 2.09 2.44
CA ARG A 165 -0.10 2.42 2.09
C ARG A 165 0.17 3.86 2.48
N MET A 166 1.12 4.07 3.38
CA MET A 166 1.50 5.39 3.84
C MET A 166 2.98 5.45 4.18
N LEU A 167 3.55 6.64 4.02
CA LEU A 167 4.92 6.96 4.40
C LEU A 167 4.88 7.85 5.63
N ALA A 168 5.50 7.42 6.71
CA ALA A 168 5.64 8.21 7.92
C ALA A 168 7.08 8.76 7.99
N PHE A 169 7.19 10.06 8.16
CA PHE A 169 8.45 10.78 8.35
C PHE A 169 8.53 11.20 9.81
N MET A 170 9.44 10.59 10.56
CA MET A 170 9.67 10.92 11.97
C MET A 170 11.02 11.60 12.14
N PRO A 171 11.13 12.64 12.99
CA PRO A 171 12.45 13.08 13.42
C PRO A 171 13.16 11.92 14.12
N GLY A 172 14.40 11.66 13.74
CA GLY A 172 15.26 10.68 14.38
C GLY A 172 15.52 11.11 15.81
N VAL A 173 15.22 10.25 16.77
CA VAL A 173 15.70 10.44 18.14
C VAL A 173 17.20 10.24 18.07
N ALA A 174 17.99 11.30 18.31
CA ALA A 174 19.44 11.20 18.31
C ALA A 174 19.85 10.01 19.20
N VAL A 175 20.40 8.96 18.57
CA VAL A 175 20.94 7.79 19.27
C VAL A 175 22.23 8.26 19.94
N GLY A 176 22.10 8.91 21.09
CA GLY A 176 23.24 9.61 21.70
C GLY A 176 22.99 10.33 23.01
N VAL A 177 21.83 10.17 23.67
CA VAL A 177 21.68 10.60 25.06
C VAL A 177 21.20 9.40 25.87
N PRO A 178 22.04 8.80 26.74
CA PRO A 178 21.54 7.83 27.71
C PRO A 178 20.45 8.55 28.51
N ALA A 179 19.25 7.99 28.50
CA ALA A 179 18.15 8.48 29.31
C ALA A 179 18.65 8.60 30.75
N ALA A 180 18.78 9.82 31.25
CA ALA A 180 19.00 10.04 32.67
C ALA A 180 17.80 9.38 33.38
N PRO A 181 18.02 8.46 34.33
CA PRO A 181 16.92 7.86 35.07
C PRO A 181 16.19 8.98 35.81
N THR A 182 14.96 9.26 35.40
CA THR A 182 14.02 10.05 36.20
C THR A 182 13.70 9.23 37.44
N THR A 183 14.46 9.45 38.51
CA THR A 183 14.08 9.08 39.86
C THR A 183 12.79 9.83 40.19
N VAL A 184 11.66 9.13 40.04
CA VAL A 184 10.38 9.59 40.59
C VAL A 184 10.48 9.43 42.10
N GLU A 185 10.85 10.52 42.77
CA GLU A 185 10.79 10.65 44.21
C GLU A 185 9.30 10.69 44.60
N ALA A 186 8.76 9.54 45.02
CA ALA A 186 7.41 9.46 45.55
C ALA A 186 7.37 10.15 46.93
N GLN A 187 7.01 11.44 46.94
CA GLN A 187 6.55 12.08 48.17
C GLN A 187 5.10 11.66 48.44
N VAL A 188 4.90 10.83 49.46
CA VAL A 188 3.60 10.68 50.12
C VAL A 188 3.74 11.28 51.51
N ALA A 189 2.93 12.31 51.72
CA ALA A 189 2.70 13.00 52.98
C ALA A 189 1.80 12.19 53.92
#